data_AF-A0A933G315-F1
#
_entry.id   AF-A0A933G315-F1
#
_cell.length_a   1.000
_cell.length_b   1.000
_cell.length_c   1.000
_cell.angle_alpha   90.00
_cell.angle_beta   90.00
_cell.angle_gamma   90.00
#
_symmetry.space_group_name_H-M   'P 1'
#
loop_
_entity.id
_entity.type
_entity.pdbx_description
1 polymer ?
#
loop_
_entity_poly.entity_id
_entity_poly.type
_entity_poly.pdbx_seq_one_letter_code
_entity_poly.pdbx_strand_id
1 'polypeptide(L)'
;RVAGHAPELIAILDEAFAQRPAGEWVRLLNERDFYCARVQDYDEIARDPQVLANGYIAEVPRPDGEPLRMVTTPVQLGATPARIRGLAPEHGQHTEELLLEAGYTWEEIAALRREGAVGPQRDPEGNG
;
A
#
# COMPACT_ATOMS: atom_id res chain seq x y z
N ARG A 1 11.46 39.26 9.56
CA ARG A 1 12.52 38.91 8.59
C ARG A 1 13.34 37.76 9.19
N VAL A 2 12.82 36.52 9.13
CA VAL A 2 13.42 35.34 9.80
C VAL A 2 14.35 34.56 8.85
N ALA A 3 14.27 34.80 7.55
CA ALA A 3 14.95 34.00 6.52
C ALA A 3 16.47 34.20 6.40
N GLY A 4 17.07 35.21 7.05
CA GLY A 4 18.49 35.55 6.84
C GLY A 4 19.48 34.68 7.62
N HIS A 5 19.03 34.00 8.67
CA HIS A 5 19.89 33.21 9.58
C HIS A 5 19.49 31.74 9.67
N ALA A 6 18.67 31.27 8.72
CA ALA A 6 18.22 29.89 8.70
C ALA A 6 19.38 28.88 8.59
N PRO A 7 20.43 29.10 7.76
CA PRO A 7 21.54 28.16 7.66
C PRO A 7 22.30 27.98 8.98
N GLU A 8 22.59 29.06 9.69
CA GLU A 8 23.31 29.03 10.96
C GLU A 8 22.47 28.36 12.06
N LEU A 9 21.16 28.62 12.07
CA LEU A 9 20.24 27.96 13.00
C LEU A 9 20.15 26.46 12.74
N ILE A 10 20.07 26.03 11.48
CA ILE A 10 20.04 24.62 11.10
C ILE A 10 21.30 23.92 11.59
N ALA A 11 22.48 24.50 11.38
CA ALA A 11 23.74 23.91 11.84
C ALA A 11 23.77 23.68 13.37
N ILE A 12 23.28 24.64 14.15
CA ILE A 12 23.19 24.51 15.62
C ILE A 12 22.20 23.40 16.00
N LEU A 13 21.07 23.31 15.30
CA LEU A 13 20.06 22.28 15.55
C LEU A 13 20.56 20.88 15.17
N ASP A 14 21.32 20.74 14.08
CA ASP A 14 21.91 19.48 13.66
C ASP A 14 22.91 18.95 14.70
N GLU A 15 23.80 19.82 15.19
CA GLU A 15 24.74 19.47 16.27
C GLU A 15 24.02 19.09 17.57
N ALA A 16 22.91 19.75 17.89
CA ALA A 16 22.10 19.40 19.05
C ALA A 16 21.40 18.04 18.86
N PHE A 17 20.68 17.86 17.75
CA PHE A 17 19.90 16.65 17.50
C PHE A 17 20.76 15.39 17.36
N ALA A 18 22.01 15.52 16.91
CA ALA A 18 22.96 14.40 16.84
C ALA A 18 23.34 13.80 18.21
N GLN A 19 23.11 14.50 19.32
CA GLN A 19 23.57 14.06 20.65
C GLN A 19 22.69 13.00 21.31
N ARG A 20 21.48 12.73 20.78
CA ARG A 20 20.52 11.79 21.38
C ARG A 20 19.72 11.05 20.30
N PRO A 21 19.21 9.84 20.57
CA PRO A 21 18.33 9.15 19.64
C PRO A 21 17.05 9.96 19.35
N ALA A 22 16.54 9.86 18.11
CA ALA A 22 15.35 10.59 17.68
C ALA A 22 14.13 10.39 18.60
N GLY A 23 13.93 9.18 19.14
CA GLY A 23 12.84 8.90 20.08
C GLY A 23 12.92 9.69 21.38
N GLU A 24 14.13 10.00 21.86
CA GLU A 24 14.30 10.83 23.05
C GLU A 24 13.97 12.30 22.75
N TRP A 25 14.41 12.81 21.59
CA TRP A 25 14.06 14.16 21.15
C TRP A 25 12.56 14.34 20.98
N VAL A 26 11.87 13.38 20.34
CA VAL A 26 10.41 13.43 20.18
C VAL A 26 9.71 13.52 21.54
N ARG A 27 10.14 12.73 22.52
CA ARG A 27 9.61 12.80 23.89
C ARG A 27 9.82 14.19 24.53
N LEU A 28 11.05 14.68 24.51
CA LEU A 28 11.42 15.97 25.13
C LEU A 28 10.71 17.17 24.47
N LEU A 29 10.56 17.14 23.15
CA LEU A 29 9.89 18.18 22.38
C LEU A 29 8.38 18.15 22.61
N ASN A 30 7.75 16.97 22.66
CA ASN A 30 6.34 16.83 22.99
C ASN A 30 6.02 17.33 24.41
N GLU A 31 6.90 17.09 25.39
CA GLU A 31 6.78 17.65 26.75
C GLU A 31 6.81 19.19 26.80
N ARG A 32 7.19 19.84 25.69
CA ARG A 32 7.27 21.29 25.51
C ARG A 32 6.28 21.81 24.46
N ASP A 33 5.26 21.03 24.13
CA ASP A 33 4.21 21.37 23.14
C ASP A 33 4.74 21.63 21.72
N PHE A 34 5.91 21.09 21.37
CA PHE A 34 6.39 21.12 19.99
C PHE A 34 5.80 19.98 19.17
N TYR A 35 5.20 20.32 18.03
CA TYR A 35 4.75 19.34 17.05
C TYR A 35 5.94 18.74 16.31
N CYS A 36 6.29 17.50 16.65
CA CYS A 36 7.35 16.76 15.98
C CYS A 36 6.99 15.27 15.90
N ALA A 37 7.58 14.58 14.91
CA ALA A 37 7.47 13.14 14.76
C ALA A 37 8.80 12.60 14.23
N ARG A 38 9.06 11.32 14.52
CA ARG A 38 10.18 10.61 13.90
C ARG A 38 9.84 10.34 12.44
N VAL A 39 10.82 10.53 11.55
CA VAL A 39 10.74 10.00 10.18
C VAL A 39 10.94 8.49 10.26
N GLN A 40 9.92 7.73 9.85
CA GLN A 40 9.92 6.27 9.90
C GLN A 40 10.22 5.68 8.52
N ASP A 41 10.95 4.55 8.48
CA ASP A 41 11.09 3.75 7.27
C ASP A 41 9.87 2.83 7.03
N TYR A 42 9.86 2.10 5.91
CA TYR A 42 8.74 1.22 5.54
C TYR A 42 8.52 0.07 6.53
N ASP A 43 9.59 -0.46 7.09
CA ASP A 43 9.55 -1.55 8.07
C ASP A 43 8.98 -1.05 9.40
N GLU A 44 9.40 0.13 9.83
CA GLU A 44 8.90 0.79 11.04
C GLU A 44 7.42 1.14 10.90
N ILE A 45 7.01 1.78 9.80
CA ILE A 45 5.60 2.09 9.50
C ILE A 45 4.75 0.83 9.53
N ALA A 46 5.27 -0.27 8.97
CA ALA A 46 4.55 -1.54 8.94
C ALA A 46 4.29 -2.12 10.34
N ARG A 47 5.00 -1.67 11.38
CA ARG A 47 4.84 -2.12 12.77
C ARG A 47 4.30 -1.01 13.68
N ASP A 48 3.99 0.16 13.14
CA ASP A 48 3.55 1.31 13.90
C ASP A 48 2.16 1.06 14.55
N PRO A 49 1.98 1.27 15.87
CA PRO A 49 0.73 1.01 16.55
C PRO A 49 -0.47 1.78 16.01
N GLN A 50 -0.27 3.02 15.52
CA GLN A 50 -1.33 3.82 14.91
C GLN A 50 -1.69 3.26 13.53
N VAL A 51 -0.72 2.79 12.74
CA VAL A 51 -0.97 2.13 11.45
C VAL A 51 -1.82 0.86 11.64
N LEU A 52 -1.47 0.05 12.65
CA LEU A 52 -2.19 -1.18 12.96
C LEU A 52 -3.59 -0.91 13.55
N ALA A 53 -3.70 0.01 14.50
CA ALA A 53 -4.99 0.37 15.12
C ALA A 53 -5.99 0.93 14.11
N ASN A 54 -5.51 1.64 13.08
CA ASN A 54 -6.34 2.19 12.02
C ASN A 54 -6.52 1.23 10.82
N GLY A 55 -5.91 0.05 10.83
CA GLY A 55 -6.03 -0.90 9.72
C GLY A 55 -5.54 -0.35 8.38
N TYR A 56 -4.52 0.52 8.39
CA TYR A 56 -3.92 1.05 7.15
C TYR A 56 -3.12 0.00 6.39
N ILE A 57 -2.75 -1.09 7.04
CA ILE A 57 -2.18 -2.28 6.41
C ILE A 57 -3.05 -3.47 6.81
N ALA A 58 -3.53 -4.20 5.81
CA ALA A 58 -4.34 -5.40 6.00
C ALA A 58 -3.58 -6.63 5.50
N GLU A 59 -3.84 -7.77 6.14
CA GLU A 59 -3.40 -9.08 5.69
C GLU A 59 -4.45 -9.68 4.75
N VAL A 60 -4.02 -10.04 3.54
CA VAL A 60 -4.85 -10.66 2.52
C VAL A 60 -4.41 -12.10 2.36
N PRO A 61 -5.28 -13.08 2.63
CA PRO A 61 -4.93 -14.49 2.49
C PRO A 61 -4.46 -14.80 1.06
N ARG A 62 -3.35 -15.54 0.95
CA ARG A 62 -2.88 -16.10 -0.32
C ARG A 62 -3.10 -17.62 -0.37
N PRO A 63 -3.28 -18.20 -1.57
CA PRO A 63 -3.42 -19.64 -1.73
C PRO A 63 -2.21 -20.47 -1.27
N ASP A 64 -1.01 -19.87 -1.25
CA ASP A 64 0.24 -20.51 -0.82
C ASP A 64 0.44 -20.53 0.72
N GLY A 65 -0.51 -19.95 1.47
CA GLY A 65 -0.56 -19.99 2.94
C GLY A 65 0.07 -18.77 3.62
N GLU A 66 0.91 -18.00 2.93
CA GLU A 66 1.53 -16.80 3.50
C GLU A 66 0.71 -15.55 3.17
N PRO A 67 0.14 -14.83 4.15
CA PRO A 67 -0.69 -13.67 3.86
C PRO A 67 0.12 -12.53 3.20
N LEU A 68 -0.48 -11.88 2.22
CA LEU A 68 0.07 -10.67 1.61
C LEU A 68 -0.33 -9.45 2.43
N ARG A 69 0.64 -8.63 2.80
CA ARG A 69 0.38 -7.33 3.44
C ARG A 69 0.14 -6.27 2.38
N MET A 70 -1.03 -5.63 2.44
CA MET A 70 -1.44 -4.61 1.48
C MET A 70 -1.84 -3.32 2.20
N VAL A 71 -1.47 -2.18 1.60
CA VAL A 71 -1.94 -0.86 2.05
C VAL A 71 -3.43 -0.73 1.72
N THR A 72 -4.22 -0.22 2.66
CA THR A 72 -5.66 -0.02 2.48
C THR A 72 -5.98 1.40 2.00
N THR A 73 -7.27 1.74 1.89
CA THR A 73 -7.69 3.10 1.57
C THR A 73 -7.18 4.09 2.63
N PRO A 74 -6.65 5.26 2.24
CA PRO A 74 -6.24 6.28 3.20
C PRO A 74 -7.44 6.96 3.90
N VAL A 75 -8.66 6.72 3.40
CA VAL A 75 -9.90 7.29 3.93
C VAL A 75 -10.78 6.19 4.51
N GLN A 76 -11.18 6.34 5.76
CA GLN A 76 -12.12 5.47 6.43
C GLN A 76 -13.54 6.06 6.36
N LEU A 77 -14.50 5.27 5.88
CA LEU A 77 -15.91 5.66 5.78
C LEU A 77 -16.74 4.90 6.80
N GLY A 78 -17.50 5.61 7.63
CA GLY A 78 -18.32 4.99 8.68
C GLY A 78 -19.51 4.18 8.12
N ALA A 79 -20.24 4.74 7.15
CA ALA A 79 -21.43 4.09 6.58
C ALA A 79 -21.11 3.01 5.54
N THR A 80 -20.04 3.22 4.76
CA THR A 80 -19.63 2.33 3.66
C THR A 80 -18.13 2.02 3.75
N PRO A 81 -17.67 1.29 4.78
CA PRO A 81 -16.26 0.98 4.93
C PRO A 81 -15.70 0.28 3.70
N ALA A 82 -14.65 0.84 3.10
CA ALA A 82 -13.96 0.16 2.02
C ALA A 82 -13.18 -1.04 2.57
N ARG A 83 -13.14 -2.12 1.79
CA ARG A 83 -12.46 -3.38 2.17
C ARG A 83 -11.71 -3.93 0.97
N ILE A 84 -10.55 -4.52 1.23
CA ILE A 84 -9.87 -5.36 0.24
C ILE A 84 -10.71 -6.64 0.08
N ARG A 85 -11.08 -6.96 -1.17
CA ARG A 85 -11.97 -8.09 -1.48
C ARG A 85 -11.22 -9.39 -1.76
N GLY A 86 -9.91 -9.30 -1.93
CA GLY A 86 -9.04 -10.43 -2.26
C GLY A 86 -7.79 -9.93 -2.97
N LEU A 87 -7.00 -10.88 -3.46
CA LEU A 87 -5.87 -10.59 -4.33
C LEU A 87 -6.34 -10.00 -5.66
N ALA A 88 -5.40 -9.36 -6.37
CA ALA A 88 -5.63 -9.02 -7.77
C ALA A 88 -5.96 -10.31 -8.55
N PRO A 89 -6.98 -10.28 -9.43
CA PRO A 89 -7.29 -11.44 -10.24
C PRO A 89 -6.15 -11.77 -11.18
N GLU A 90 -5.99 -13.05 -11.50
CA GLU A 90 -5.09 -13.47 -12.56
C GLU A 90 -5.55 -12.93 -13.91
N HIS A 91 -4.63 -12.84 -14.85
CA HIS A 91 -4.94 -12.41 -16.20
C HIS A 91 -5.98 -13.35 -16.81
N GLY A 92 -7.16 -12.80 -17.15
CA GLY A 92 -8.25 -13.55 -17.75
C GLY A 92 -9.06 -14.43 -16.79
N GLN A 93 -8.85 -14.32 -15.47
CA GLN A 93 -9.54 -15.13 -14.46
C GLN A 93 -11.08 -15.14 -14.62
N HIS A 94 -11.67 -14.00 -14.98
CA HIS A 94 -13.12 -13.85 -15.12
C HIS A 94 -13.60 -13.80 -16.57
N THR A 95 -12.74 -14.09 -17.56
CA THR A 95 -13.08 -13.93 -18.99
C THR A 95 -14.26 -14.79 -19.41
N GLU A 96 -14.28 -16.07 -19.04
CA GLU A 96 -15.37 -16.98 -19.43
C GLU A 96 -16.67 -16.63 -18.71
N GLU A 97 -16.59 -16.34 -17.41
CA GLU A 97 -17.73 -15.91 -16.59
C GLU A 97 -18.43 -14.70 -17.23
N LEU A 98 -17.67 -13.65 -17.55
CA LEU A 98 -18.21 -12.43 -18.14
C LEU A 98 -18.77 -12.64 -19.56
N LEU A 99 -18.19 -13.53 -20.37
CA LEU A 99 -18.71 -13.83 -21.71
C LEU A 99 -20.03 -14.60 -21.65
N LEU A 100 -20.15 -15.54 -20.72
CA LEU A 100 -21.41 -16.24 -20.47
C LEU A 100 -22.49 -15.29 -19.96
N GLU A 101 -22.15 -14.39 -19.03
CA GLU A 101 -23.07 -13.34 -18.56
C GLU A 101 -23.50 -12.39 -19.68
N ALA A 102 -22.62 -12.13 -20.64
CA ALA A 102 -22.91 -11.32 -21.82
C ALA A 102 -23.73 -12.07 -22.90
N GLY A 103 -23.99 -13.37 -22.73
CA GLY A 103 -24.86 -14.18 -23.59
C GLY A 103 -24.15 -15.01 -24.67
N TYR A 104 -22.82 -15.13 -24.62
CA TYR A 104 -22.08 -16.03 -25.51
C TYR A 104 -22.27 -17.49 -25.11
N THR A 105 -22.31 -18.39 -26.08
CA THR A 105 -22.31 -19.83 -25.81
C THR A 105 -20.88 -20.36 -25.60
N TRP A 106 -20.75 -21.54 -25.00
CA TRP A 106 -19.46 -22.22 -24.85
C TRP A 106 -18.78 -22.48 -26.20
N GLU A 107 -19.55 -22.74 -27.27
CA GLU A 107 -19.03 -22.93 -28.61
C GLU A 107 -18.42 -21.64 -29.18
N GLU A 108 -19.06 -20.49 -28.96
CA GLU A 108 -18.57 -19.18 -29.39
C GLU A 108 -17.32 -18.77 -28.59
N ILE A 109 -17.32 -18.99 -27.27
CA ILE A 109 -16.14 -18.74 -26.41
C ILE A 109 -14.96 -19.60 -26.86
N ALA A 110 -15.19 -20.87 -27.18
CA ALA A 110 -14.15 -21.76 -27.72
C ALA A 110 -13.63 -21.30 -29.09
N ALA A 111 -14.47 -20.68 -29.94
CA ALA A 111 -14.03 -20.06 -31.19
C ALA A 111 -13.13 -18.84 -30.94
N LEU A 112 -13.54 -17.93 -30.06
CA LEU A 112 -12.74 -16.76 -29.68
C LEU A 112 -11.38 -17.15 -29.10
N ARG A 113 -11.32 -18.24 -28.30
CA ARG A 113 -10.05 -18.79 -27.79
C ARG A 113 -9.15 -19.29 -28.93
N ARG A 114 -9.70 -20.01 -29.91
CA ARG A 114 -8.93 -20.51 -31.08
C ARG A 114 -8.41 -19.39 -31.95
N GLU A 115 -9.15 -18.29 -32.05
CA GLU A 115 -8.78 -17.08 -32.80
C GLU A 115 -7.78 -16.19 -32.05
N GLY A 116 -7.52 -16.46 -30.77
CA GLY A 116 -6.64 -15.66 -29.92
C GLY A 116 -7.27 -14.33 -29.48
N ALA A 117 -8.58 -14.14 -29.66
CA ALA A 117 -9.29 -12.95 -29.24
C ALA A 117 -9.46 -12.90 -27.71
N VAL A 118 -9.49 -14.05 -27.04
CA VAL A 118 -9.60 -14.18 -25.58
C VAL A 118 -8.71 -15.31 -25.05
N GLY A 119 -8.19 -15.13 -23.83
CA GLY A 119 -7.25 -16.06 -23.19
C GLY A 119 -5.96 -15.37 -22.77
N PRO A 120 -5.02 -16.10 -22.13
CA PRO A 120 -3.77 -15.50 -21.69
C PRO A 120 -2.98 -14.95 -22.89
N GLN A 121 -2.68 -13.66 -22.85
CA GLN A 121 -1.74 -13.07 -23.80
C GLN A 121 -0.39 -13.77 -23.61
N ARG A 122 0.20 -14.30 -24.68
CA ARG A 122 1.60 -14.77 -24.62
C ARG A 122 2.45 -13.55 -24.31
N ASP A 123 2.95 -13.47 -23.09
CA ASP A 123 4.00 -12.52 -22.77
C ASP A 123 5.21 -12.87 -23.65
N PRO A 124 5.69 -11.96 -24.52
CA PRO A 124 6.86 -12.24 -25.34
C PRO A 124 8.13 -12.42 -24.51
N GLU A 125 8.13 -12.04 -23.23
CA GLU A 125 9.31 -12.01 -22.36
C GLU A 125 9.28 -12.99 -21.17
N GLY A 126 8.25 -13.84 -21.05
CA GLY A 126 8.31 -15.03 -20.18
C GLY A 126 8.77 -14.79 -18.74
N ASN A 127 8.13 -13.86 -18.02
CA ASN A 127 8.34 -13.71 -16.59
C ASN A 127 7.00 -13.72 -15.85
N GLY A 128 6.56 -14.94 -15.51
CA GLY A 128 5.45 -15.20 -14.58
C GLY A 128 5.98 -15.60 -13.22
#